data_AF-A0A7X8H0H5-F1
#
_entry.id   AF-A0A7X8H0H5-F1
#
_cell.length_a   1.000
_cell.length_b   1.000
_cell.length_c   1.000
_cell.angle_alpha   90.00
_cell.angle_beta   90.00
_cell.angle_gamma   90.00
#
_symmetry.space_group_name_H-M   'P 1'
#
loop_
_entity.id
_entity.type
_entity.pdbx_description
1 polymer ?
#
loop_
_entity_poly.entity_id
_entity_poly.type
_entity_poly.pdbx_seq_one_letter_code
_entity_poly.pdbx_strand_id
1 'polypeptide(L)'
;FVMYALLATVIGTVIGIELGYRIFPPVIMNAYNSLFHFDSAVTVRSHELNGLVAIIALACALIPAIWTPLQYLREQPARLLRPEPPKAGKKTIIERIGFIWNRLSFNRKMTIRNLLRYKGRNTMTLVGVAGCTMLIVTGFGISDTIDGLVETQFKQLQRYDAVLYLDEDAEEAKKDQVIDEVSHHSELDKTLEIHSANWQTDTNQAVQSVSVIVPLDDYQGFLDIHERQTPEQLIDLNQEQGAVISERLSEYVNVDVGDMLHLVDNDGNEVDIPVTKIVENYIEHYVYLSPKNYQTIFEEEPTFNALLMQYGANANSHQLEQDFSDKEAVLTYLSLDSIENNVQETMGSLNVITLVLIISAAALAFVVLYNLTNINVSERLRELSTIKVLGFYNREVSMYIYDEVLILTAIGSVIGLGLGVILNQYILKTIQMPNLFFYPIINWPSHLISAAMTFLFSSIVMLVMHQKLKKIDMVEALKAVE
;
A
#
# COMPACT_ATOMS: atom_id res chain seq x y z
N PHE A 1 -5.98 -34.23 -22.14
CA PHE A 1 -6.26 -33.17 -21.14
C PHE A 1 -5.18 -33.05 -20.08
N VAL A 2 -4.95 -34.09 -19.25
CA VAL A 2 -3.94 -34.04 -18.18
C VAL A 2 -2.54 -33.71 -18.70
N MET A 3 -2.08 -34.37 -19.77
CA MET A 3 -0.75 -34.08 -20.36
C MET A 3 -0.64 -32.64 -20.89
N TYR A 4 -1.72 -32.09 -21.45
CA TYR A 4 -1.73 -30.70 -21.90
C TYR A 4 -1.63 -29.73 -20.72
N ALA A 5 -2.44 -29.96 -19.67
CA ALA A 5 -2.38 -29.16 -18.44
C ALA A 5 -0.99 -29.24 -17.78
N LEU A 6 -0.40 -30.43 -17.71
CA LEU A 6 0.94 -30.64 -17.18
C LEU A 6 1.98 -29.83 -17.95
N LEU A 7 2.04 -30.01 -19.28
CA LEU A 7 3.03 -29.32 -20.13
C LEU A 7 2.87 -27.80 -20.06
N ALA A 8 1.64 -27.29 -20.16
CA ALA A 8 1.38 -25.85 -20.08
C ALA A 8 1.80 -25.27 -18.73
N THR A 9 1.55 -25.99 -17.62
CA THR A 9 1.89 -25.53 -16.27
C THR A 9 3.38 -25.62 -15.99
N VAL A 10 4.07 -26.67 -16.44
CA VAL A 10 5.52 -26.80 -16.27
C VAL A 10 6.24 -25.70 -17.06
N ILE A 11 5.88 -25.51 -18.33
CA ILE A 11 6.48 -24.47 -19.18
C ILE A 11 6.19 -23.08 -18.61
N GLY A 12 4.94 -22.80 -18.23
CA GLY A 12 4.54 -21.53 -17.64
C GLY A 12 5.25 -21.22 -16.33
N THR A 13 5.36 -22.20 -15.44
CA THR A 13 6.06 -22.06 -14.15
C THR A 13 7.56 -21.80 -14.36
N VAL A 14 8.23 -22.56 -15.25
CA VAL A 14 9.66 -22.37 -15.52
C VAL A 14 9.93 -20.99 -16.12
N ILE A 15 9.17 -20.59 -17.13
CA ILE A 15 9.31 -19.26 -17.76
C ILE A 15 8.98 -18.16 -16.74
N GLY A 16 7.92 -18.32 -15.96
CA GLY A 16 7.48 -17.34 -14.97
C GLY A 16 8.50 -17.12 -13.85
N ILE A 17 9.09 -18.21 -13.34
CA ILE A 17 10.16 -18.14 -12.33
C ILE A 17 11.39 -17.44 -12.94
N GLU A 18 11.82 -17.85 -14.14
CA GLU A 18 13.02 -17.28 -14.77
C GLU A 18 12.86 -15.80 -15.10
N LEU A 19 11.71 -15.39 -15.67
CA LEU A 19 11.40 -13.99 -15.92
C LEU A 19 11.22 -13.20 -14.62
N GLY A 20 10.60 -13.80 -13.60
CA GLY A 20 10.38 -13.17 -12.31
C GLY A 20 11.68 -12.77 -11.64
N TYR A 21 12.65 -13.69 -11.55
CA TYR A 21 13.98 -13.39 -10.99
C TYR A 21 14.80 -12.42 -11.85
N ARG A 22 14.49 -12.31 -13.15
CA ARG A 22 15.21 -11.40 -14.06
C ARG A 22 14.65 -9.98 -14.06
N ILE A 23 13.36 -9.82 -13.76
CA ILE A 23 12.67 -8.52 -13.82
C ILE A 23 12.55 -7.89 -12.43
N PHE A 24 12.01 -8.60 -11.44
CA PHE A 24 11.68 -7.98 -10.15
C PHE A 24 12.90 -7.65 -9.27
N PRO A 25 13.86 -8.57 -9.05
CA PRO A 25 14.99 -8.26 -8.18
C PRO A 25 15.84 -7.08 -8.64
N PRO A 26 16.19 -6.89 -9.93
CA PRO A 26 16.92 -5.71 -10.36
C PRO A 26 16.14 -4.40 -10.17
N VAL A 27 14.81 -4.41 -10.38
CA VAL A 27 13.96 -3.24 -10.15
C VAL A 27 13.94 -2.88 -8.67
N ILE A 28 13.70 -3.86 -7.80
CA ILE A 28 13.67 -3.66 -6.35
C ILE A 28 15.06 -3.24 -5.86
N MET A 29 16.12 -3.91 -6.29
CA MET A 29 17.48 -3.55 -5.88
C MET A 29 17.89 -2.16 -6.35
N ASN A 30 17.52 -1.74 -7.56
CA ASN A 30 17.77 -0.38 -8.01
C ASN A 30 17.02 0.66 -7.18
N ALA A 31 15.78 0.36 -6.79
CA ALA A 31 15.03 1.21 -5.88
C ALA A 31 15.72 1.31 -4.50
N TYR A 32 16.21 0.18 -3.97
CA TYR A 32 16.94 0.13 -2.70
C TYR A 32 18.37 0.66 -2.78
N ASN A 33 19.02 0.66 -3.95
CA ASN A 33 20.36 1.23 -4.14
C ASN A 33 20.38 2.75 -3.90
N SER A 34 19.23 3.41 -4.02
CA SER A 34 19.07 4.82 -3.63
C SER A 34 19.12 5.02 -2.10
N LEU A 35 18.77 4.00 -1.33
CA LEU A 35 18.74 3.98 0.13
C LEU A 35 20.06 3.45 0.73
N PHE A 36 20.58 2.39 0.12
CA PHE A 36 21.74 1.64 0.61
C PHE A 36 22.68 1.37 -0.55
N HIS A 37 23.94 1.79 -0.45
CA HIS A 37 24.92 1.51 -1.49
C HIS A 37 25.29 0.02 -1.49
N PHE A 38 24.71 -0.77 -2.40
CA PHE A 38 25.10 -2.17 -2.60
C PHE A 38 26.10 -2.30 -3.76
N ASP A 39 27.29 -2.85 -3.50
CA ASP A 39 28.32 -3.10 -4.53
C ASP A 39 27.87 -4.10 -5.60
N SER A 40 26.95 -5.03 -5.27
CA SER A 40 26.41 -5.97 -6.24
C SER A 40 25.03 -6.50 -5.84
N ALA A 41 24.13 -6.57 -6.83
CA ALA A 41 22.82 -7.17 -6.67
C ALA A 41 22.94 -8.70 -6.64
N VAL A 42 23.08 -9.30 -5.45
CA VAL A 42 23.03 -10.76 -5.32
C VAL A 42 21.56 -11.20 -5.34
N THR A 43 21.08 -11.68 -6.49
CA THR A 43 19.76 -12.30 -6.56
C THR A 43 19.81 -13.69 -5.94
N VAL A 44 19.41 -13.81 -4.68
CA VAL A 44 19.29 -15.12 -4.01
C VAL A 44 18.08 -15.85 -4.57
N ARG A 45 18.32 -16.95 -5.31
CA ARG A 45 17.25 -17.84 -5.76
C ARG A 45 16.90 -18.81 -4.63
N SER A 46 15.74 -18.65 -4.03
CA SER A 46 15.24 -19.62 -3.04
C SER A 46 14.66 -20.84 -3.73
N HIS A 47 15.38 -21.96 -3.67
CA HIS A 47 14.92 -23.23 -4.25
C HIS A 47 13.67 -23.76 -3.55
N GLU A 48 13.51 -23.49 -2.25
CA GLU A 48 12.35 -23.91 -1.46
C GLU A 48 11.08 -23.20 -1.91
N LEU A 49 11.13 -21.86 -2.03
CA LEU A 49 9.99 -21.08 -2.52
C LEU A 49 9.64 -21.44 -3.97
N ASN A 50 10.64 -21.65 -4.82
CA ASN A 50 10.41 -22.07 -6.20
C ASN A 50 9.72 -23.44 -6.27
N GLY A 51 10.12 -24.39 -5.42
CA GLY A 51 9.48 -25.69 -5.31
C GLY A 51 8.02 -25.58 -4.85
N LEU A 52 7.76 -24.75 -3.85
CA LEU A 52 6.42 -24.50 -3.32
C LEU A 52 5.50 -23.86 -4.37
N VAL A 53 5.97 -22.85 -5.10
CA VAL A 53 5.23 -22.22 -6.21
C VAL A 53 4.91 -23.24 -7.30
N ALA A 54 5.87 -24.08 -7.68
CA ALA A 54 5.65 -25.11 -8.69
C ALA A 54 4.62 -26.15 -8.24
N ILE A 55 4.65 -26.58 -6.97
CA ILE A 55 3.67 -27.51 -6.41
C ILE A 55 2.27 -26.89 -6.44
N ILE A 56 2.12 -25.64 -6.01
CA ILE A 56 0.83 -24.95 -6.01
C ILE A 56 0.30 -24.80 -7.44
N ALA A 57 1.13 -24.36 -8.38
CA ALA A 57 0.74 -24.23 -9.79
C ALA A 57 0.29 -25.56 -10.39
N LEU A 58 1.06 -26.63 -10.17
CA LEU A 58 0.73 -27.98 -10.62
C LEU A 58 -0.55 -28.50 -9.97
N ALA A 59 -0.75 -28.29 -8.67
CA ALA A 59 -1.97 -28.69 -7.98
C ALA A 59 -3.20 -27.97 -8.58
N CYS A 60 -3.14 -26.65 -8.73
CA CYS A 60 -4.21 -25.84 -9.31
C CYS A 60 -4.58 -26.26 -10.74
N ALA A 61 -3.63 -26.73 -11.55
CA ALA A 61 -3.88 -27.15 -12.92
C ALA A 61 -4.28 -28.64 -13.05
N LEU A 62 -3.58 -29.54 -12.34
CA LEU A 62 -3.76 -30.98 -12.48
C LEU A 62 -4.98 -31.50 -11.73
N ILE A 63 -5.30 -30.96 -10.55
CA ILE A 63 -6.46 -31.41 -9.77
C ILE A 63 -7.75 -31.28 -10.60
N PRO A 64 -8.08 -30.11 -11.19
CA PRO A 64 -9.26 -30.01 -12.06
C PRO A 64 -9.15 -30.87 -13.32
N ALA A 65 -7.96 -30.96 -13.93
CA ALA A 65 -7.75 -31.71 -15.17
C ALA A 65 -7.90 -33.23 -15.01
N ILE A 66 -7.68 -33.76 -13.80
CA ILE A 66 -7.84 -35.17 -13.45
C ILE A 66 -9.25 -35.42 -12.90
N TRP A 67 -9.73 -34.57 -11.98
CA TRP A 67 -11.03 -34.74 -11.33
C TRP A 67 -12.16 -34.71 -12.35
N THR A 68 -12.15 -33.72 -13.25
CA THR A 68 -13.28 -33.50 -14.17
C THR A 68 -13.56 -34.73 -15.06
N PRO A 69 -12.57 -35.31 -15.79
CA PRO A 69 -12.80 -36.54 -16.55
C PRO A 69 -13.18 -37.74 -15.69
N LEU A 70 -12.61 -37.88 -14.48
CA LEU A 70 -12.97 -38.98 -13.57
C LEU A 70 -14.43 -38.92 -13.14
N GLN A 71 -15.00 -37.72 -13.00
CA GLN A 71 -16.43 -37.56 -12.71
C GLN A 71 -17.28 -38.01 -13.90
N TYR A 72 -16.89 -37.68 -15.13
CA TYR A 72 -17.61 -38.11 -16.34
C TYR A 72 -17.53 -39.62 -16.58
N LEU A 73 -16.39 -40.26 -16.26
CA LEU A 73 -16.23 -41.71 -16.40
C LEU A 73 -17.15 -42.52 -15.46
N ARG A 74 -17.73 -41.89 -14.42
CA ARG A 74 -18.70 -42.52 -13.50
C ARG A 74 -20.15 -42.41 -13.97
N GLU A 75 -20.44 -41.56 -14.96
CA GLU A 75 -21.80 -41.37 -15.48
C GLU A 75 -22.15 -42.40 -16.57
N GLN A 76 -23.45 -42.66 -16.75
CA GLN A 76 -23.92 -43.60 -17.77
C GLN A 76 -23.74 -43.01 -19.18
N PRO A 77 -23.16 -43.76 -20.16
CA PRO A 77 -22.93 -43.25 -21.51
C PRO A 77 -24.18 -42.68 -22.19
N ALA A 78 -25.33 -43.33 -22.00
CA ALA A 78 -26.61 -42.87 -22.55
C ALA A 78 -27.05 -41.51 -22.02
N ARG A 79 -26.63 -41.12 -20.82
CA ARG A 79 -26.93 -39.81 -20.22
C ARG A 79 -26.01 -38.72 -20.77
N LEU A 80 -24.74 -39.04 -21.02
CA LEU A 80 -23.76 -38.13 -21.61
C LEU A 80 -24.05 -37.79 -23.08
N LEU A 81 -24.71 -38.70 -23.81
CA LEU A 81 -25.16 -38.46 -25.19
C LEU A 81 -26.40 -37.57 -25.29
N ARG A 82 -27.11 -37.32 -24.18
CA ARG A 82 -28.26 -36.42 -24.15
C ARG A 82 -27.80 -35.01 -23.79
N PRO A 83 -28.32 -33.96 -24.45
CA PRO A 83 -28.02 -32.59 -24.06
C PRO A 83 -28.46 -32.35 -22.61
N GLU A 84 -27.60 -31.72 -21.81
CA GLU A 84 -27.94 -31.43 -20.42
C GLU A 84 -29.19 -30.55 -20.36
N PRO A 85 -30.20 -30.94 -19.55
CA PRO A 85 -31.41 -30.13 -19.42
C PRO A 85 -31.06 -28.78 -18.77
N PRO A 86 -31.63 -27.67 -19.26
CA PRO A 86 -31.38 -26.36 -18.66
C PRO A 86 -31.73 -26.37 -17.17
N LYS A 87 -30.80 -25.98 -16.29
CA LYS A 87 -31.03 -25.95 -14.83
C LYS A 87 -32.33 -25.22 -14.50
N ALA A 88 -33.25 -25.82 -13.74
CA ALA A 88 -34.53 -25.18 -13.43
C ALA A 88 -34.33 -23.80 -12.77
N GLY A 89 -35.03 -22.77 -13.25
CA GLY A 89 -35.01 -21.44 -12.65
C GLY A 89 -35.74 -21.43 -11.32
N LYS A 90 -35.11 -20.92 -10.25
CA LYS A 90 -35.76 -20.68 -8.95
C LYS A 90 -36.23 -19.22 -8.87
N LYS A 91 -37.33 -18.97 -8.15
CA LYS A 91 -37.77 -17.60 -7.81
C LYS A 91 -36.64 -16.85 -7.11
N THR A 92 -36.44 -15.58 -7.47
CA THR A 92 -35.33 -14.78 -6.95
C THR A 92 -35.77 -13.95 -5.73
N ILE A 93 -34.84 -13.60 -4.84
CA ILE A 93 -35.15 -12.79 -3.64
C ILE A 93 -35.59 -11.37 -4.08
N ILE A 94 -35.02 -10.87 -5.17
CA ILE A 94 -35.30 -9.53 -5.73
C ILE A 94 -36.72 -9.46 -6.32
N GLU A 95 -37.30 -10.58 -6.77
CA GLU A 95 -38.72 -10.65 -7.17
C GLU A 95 -39.69 -10.34 -6.01
N ARG A 96 -39.25 -10.42 -4.75
CA ARG A 96 -40.06 -10.04 -3.59
C ARG A 96 -40.12 -8.54 -3.35
N ILE A 97 -39.17 -7.76 -3.91
CA ILE A 97 -39.11 -6.30 -3.75
C ILE A 97 -39.79 -5.65 -4.96
N GLY A 98 -41.12 -5.57 -4.92
CA GLY A 98 -41.97 -5.16 -6.05
C GLY A 98 -41.64 -3.78 -6.64
N PHE A 99 -41.19 -2.82 -5.82
CA PHE A 99 -40.83 -1.47 -6.29
C PHE A 99 -39.65 -1.47 -7.28
N ILE A 100 -38.61 -2.26 -6.98
CA ILE A 100 -37.42 -2.38 -7.83
C ILE A 100 -37.76 -3.26 -9.03
N TRP A 101 -38.42 -4.40 -8.79
CA TRP A 101 -38.70 -5.38 -9.85
C TRP A 101 -39.62 -4.81 -10.95
N ASN A 102 -40.62 -4.01 -10.61
CA ASN A 102 -41.57 -3.48 -11.59
C ASN A 102 -40.96 -2.40 -12.50
N ARG A 103 -39.88 -1.73 -12.07
CA ARG A 103 -39.18 -0.69 -12.86
C ARG A 103 -38.13 -1.24 -13.82
N LEU A 104 -37.80 -2.53 -13.74
CA LEU A 104 -36.78 -3.16 -14.59
C LEU A 104 -37.36 -3.60 -15.94
N SER A 105 -36.62 -3.32 -17.01
CA SER A 105 -36.90 -3.84 -18.35
C SER A 105 -36.78 -5.36 -18.40
N PHE A 106 -37.37 -5.98 -19.42
CA PHE A 106 -37.34 -7.44 -19.60
C PHE A 106 -35.91 -7.99 -19.61
N ASN A 107 -34.99 -7.35 -20.34
CA ASN A 107 -33.59 -7.76 -20.41
C ASN A 107 -32.92 -7.74 -19.03
N ARG A 108 -33.13 -6.68 -18.22
CA ARG A 108 -32.56 -6.59 -16.87
C ARG A 108 -33.12 -7.65 -15.91
N LYS A 109 -34.42 -7.95 -16.02
CA LYS A 109 -35.05 -9.05 -15.25
C LYS A 109 -34.44 -10.40 -15.61
N MET A 110 -34.16 -10.64 -16.89
CA MET A 110 -33.50 -11.85 -17.37
C MET A 110 -32.05 -11.94 -16.87
N THR A 111 -31.29 -10.84 -16.93
CA THR A 111 -29.92 -10.77 -16.41
C THR A 111 -29.86 -11.12 -14.92
N ILE A 112 -30.72 -10.53 -14.09
CA ILE A 112 -30.76 -10.84 -12.65
C ILE A 112 -31.11 -12.31 -12.37
N ARG A 113 -32.07 -12.87 -13.10
CA ARG A 113 -32.42 -14.30 -12.98
C ARG A 113 -31.24 -15.19 -13.35
N ASN A 114 -30.51 -14.84 -14.40
CA ASN A 114 -29.32 -15.60 -14.80
C ASN A 114 -28.16 -15.47 -13.82
N LEU A 115 -27.96 -14.28 -13.27
CA LEU A 115 -26.96 -14.06 -12.22
C LEU A 115 -27.19 -14.98 -11.00
N LEU A 116 -28.45 -15.18 -10.62
CA LEU A 116 -28.81 -16.02 -9.48
C LEU A 116 -28.93 -17.51 -9.81
N ARG A 117 -29.18 -17.85 -11.08
CA ARG A 117 -29.26 -19.23 -11.58
C ARG A 117 -27.89 -19.90 -11.66
N TYR A 118 -26.85 -19.15 -12.05
CA TYR A 118 -25.52 -19.69 -12.32
C TYR A 118 -24.47 -19.26 -11.29
N LYS A 119 -24.73 -19.52 -10.00
CA LYS A 119 -23.91 -19.05 -8.87
C LYS A 119 -22.43 -19.43 -8.98
N GLY A 120 -22.09 -20.66 -9.35
CA GLY A 120 -20.68 -21.12 -9.39
C GLY A 120 -19.80 -20.28 -10.32
N ARG A 121 -20.24 -20.05 -11.55
CA ARG A 121 -19.53 -19.18 -12.50
C ARG A 121 -19.46 -17.75 -12.00
N ASN A 122 -20.57 -17.24 -11.48
CA ASN A 122 -20.65 -15.84 -11.09
C ASN A 122 -19.77 -15.56 -9.86
N THR A 123 -19.65 -16.52 -8.93
CA THR A 123 -18.67 -16.47 -7.84
C THR A 123 -17.23 -16.50 -8.36
N MET A 124 -16.92 -17.33 -9.36
CA MET A 124 -15.60 -17.36 -9.99
C MET A 124 -15.24 -16.00 -10.62
N THR A 125 -16.17 -15.39 -11.38
CA THR A 125 -15.96 -14.05 -11.94
C THR A 125 -15.81 -13.00 -10.85
N LEU A 126 -16.64 -13.07 -9.80
CA LEU A 126 -16.59 -12.14 -8.67
C LEU A 126 -15.24 -12.18 -7.95
N VAL A 127 -14.72 -13.37 -7.65
CA VAL A 127 -13.41 -13.56 -7.00
C VAL A 127 -12.29 -13.05 -7.92
N GLY A 128 -12.37 -13.34 -9.23
CA GLY A 128 -11.41 -12.83 -10.20
C GLY A 128 -11.36 -11.31 -10.24
N VAL A 129 -12.51 -10.64 -10.42
CA VAL A 129 -12.61 -9.18 -10.42
C VAL A 129 -12.12 -8.61 -9.07
N ALA A 130 -12.59 -9.17 -7.95
CA ALA A 130 -12.23 -8.69 -6.62
C ALA A 130 -10.72 -8.77 -6.39
N GLY A 131 -10.08 -9.87 -6.78
CA GLY A 131 -8.62 -10.02 -6.69
C GLY A 131 -7.87 -9.02 -7.57
N CYS A 132 -8.39 -8.71 -8.77
CA CYS A 132 -7.79 -7.70 -9.64
C CYS A 132 -7.88 -6.29 -9.04
N THR A 133 -9.06 -5.89 -8.59
CA THR A 133 -9.25 -4.58 -7.94
C THR A 133 -8.42 -4.49 -6.67
N MET A 134 -8.39 -5.56 -5.84
CA MET A 134 -7.57 -5.66 -4.63
C MET A 134 -6.10 -5.36 -4.92
N LEU A 135 -5.51 -5.98 -5.95
CA LEU A 135 -4.11 -5.76 -6.32
C LEU A 135 -3.84 -4.33 -6.84
N ILE A 136 -4.75 -3.76 -7.62
CA ILE A 136 -4.61 -2.39 -8.12
C ILE A 136 -4.67 -1.38 -6.96
N VAL A 137 -5.65 -1.54 -6.06
CA VAL A 137 -5.81 -0.70 -4.86
C VAL A 137 -4.59 -0.78 -3.97
N THR A 138 -4.02 -1.96 -3.81
CA THR A 138 -2.80 -2.17 -3.02
C THR A 138 -1.62 -1.40 -3.62
N GLY A 139 -1.46 -1.43 -4.95
CA GLY A 139 -0.44 -0.62 -5.62
C GLY A 139 -0.59 0.87 -5.33
N PHE A 140 -1.77 1.44 -5.57
CA PHE A 140 -1.99 2.86 -5.27
C PHE A 140 -1.92 3.18 -3.76
N GLY A 141 -2.36 2.27 -2.89
CA GLY A 141 -2.31 2.45 -1.44
C GLY A 141 -0.88 2.55 -0.89
N ILE A 142 0.08 1.82 -1.48
CA ILE A 142 1.50 1.99 -1.15
C ILE A 142 1.98 3.39 -1.56
N SER A 143 1.61 3.86 -2.76
CA SER A 143 1.94 5.24 -3.22
C SER A 143 1.38 6.30 -2.29
N ASP A 144 0.08 6.21 -1.96
CA ASP A 144 -0.61 7.16 -1.08
C ASP A 144 0.02 7.20 0.32
N THR A 145 0.44 6.04 0.83
CA THR A 145 1.09 5.94 2.14
C THR A 145 2.46 6.63 2.13
N ILE A 146 3.24 6.48 1.05
CA ILE A 146 4.55 7.15 0.92
C ILE A 146 4.37 8.68 0.82
N ASP A 147 3.46 9.14 -0.04
CA ASP A 147 3.23 10.57 -0.24
C ASP A 147 2.68 11.24 1.03
N GLY A 148 1.71 10.59 1.69
CA GLY A 148 1.11 11.08 2.94
C GLY A 148 2.08 11.10 4.13
N LEU A 149 3.05 10.18 4.16
CA LEU A 149 4.09 10.12 5.18
C LEU A 149 4.95 11.39 5.17
N VAL A 150 5.45 11.78 3.99
CA VAL A 150 6.32 12.96 3.84
C VAL A 150 5.56 14.23 4.21
N GLU A 151 4.33 14.39 3.71
CA GLU A 151 3.49 15.55 3.99
C GLU A 151 3.19 15.69 5.49
N THR A 152 2.84 14.59 6.16
CA THR A 152 2.52 14.61 7.59
C THR A 152 3.76 14.88 8.44
N GLN A 153 4.88 14.23 8.16
CA GLN A 153 6.13 14.41 8.92
C GLN A 153 6.64 15.86 8.87
N PHE A 154 6.80 16.43 7.66
CA PHE A 154 7.54 17.69 7.47
C PHE A 154 6.66 18.94 7.36
N LYS A 155 5.32 18.79 7.26
CA LYS A 155 4.40 19.95 7.24
C LYS A 155 3.44 20.00 8.42
N GLN A 156 3.13 18.85 9.05
CA GLN A 156 2.16 18.81 10.16
C GLN A 156 2.86 18.63 11.52
N LEU A 157 3.74 17.64 11.65
CA LEU A 157 4.45 17.30 12.88
C LEU A 157 5.63 18.23 13.15
N GLN A 158 6.52 18.42 12.16
CA GLN A 158 7.63 19.35 12.24
C GLN A 158 7.27 20.62 11.49
N ARG A 159 7.05 21.72 12.22
CA ARG A 159 6.61 23.01 11.67
C ARG A 159 7.71 24.07 11.66
N TYR A 160 8.93 23.69 11.98
CA TYR A 160 10.11 24.52 11.83
C TYR A 160 10.70 24.35 10.43
N ASP A 161 11.46 25.33 9.95
CA ASP A 161 12.01 25.33 8.60
C ASP A 161 13.50 24.93 8.57
N ALA A 162 14.20 25.09 9.69
CA ALA A 162 15.58 24.62 9.84
C ALA A 162 15.96 24.35 11.30
N VAL A 163 16.99 23.51 11.47
CA VAL A 163 17.67 23.29 12.74
C VAL A 163 19.15 23.62 12.60
N LEU A 164 19.71 24.32 13.59
CA LEU A 164 21.12 24.66 13.68
C LEU A 164 21.68 24.03 14.95
N TYR A 165 22.64 23.11 14.80
CA TYR A 165 23.38 22.49 15.89
C TYR A 165 24.65 23.28 16.17
N LEU A 166 24.91 23.58 17.43
CA LEU A 166 26.12 24.26 17.88
C LEU A 166 27.23 23.25 18.13
N ASP A 167 28.47 23.67 17.88
CA ASP A 167 29.65 22.87 18.19
C ASP A 167 29.94 22.92 19.69
N GLU A 168 29.88 21.78 20.38
CA GLU A 168 30.11 21.69 21.82
C GLU A 168 31.51 22.20 22.21
N ASP A 169 32.52 22.01 21.36
CA ASP A 169 33.91 22.39 21.61
C ASP A 169 34.19 23.89 21.35
N ALA A 170 33.24 24.63 20.76
CA ALA A 170 33.41 26.04 20.45
C ALA A 170 33.39 26.94 21.71
N GLU A 171 34.08 28.09 21.62
CA GLU A 171 34.08 29.09 22.70
C GLU A 171 32.67 29.64 22.98
N GLU A 172 32.27 29.68 24.25
CA GLU A 172 30.93 30.12 24.67
C GLU A 172 30.54 31.50 24.12
N ALA A 173 31.49 32.44 24.11
CA ALA A 173 31.26 33.79 23.57
C ALA A 173 30.92 33.78 22.06
N LYS A 174 31.43 32.80 21.30
CA LYS A 174 31.08 32.64 19.87
C LYS A 174 29.71 31.99 19.71
N LYS A 175 29.33 31.05 20.60
CA LYS A 175 27.98 30.47 20.62
C LYS A 175 26.95 31.55 20.90
N ASP A 176 27.15 32.35 21.96
CA ASP A 176 26.30 33.50 22.31
C ASP A 176 26.13 34.46 21.14
N GLN A 177 27.21 34.77 20.42
CA GLN A 177 27.15 35.62 19.24
C GLN A 177 26.28 35.04 18.13
N VAL A 178 26.38 33.72 17.87
CA VAL A 178 25.55 33.05 16.86
C VAL A 178 24.08 33.06 17.28
N ILE A 179 23.79 32.74 18.54
CA ILE A 179 22.43 32.72 19.09
C ILE A 179 21.77 34.10 18.97
N ASP A 180 22.50 35.16 19.36
CA ASP A 180 22.02 36.54 19.27
C ASP A 180 21.74 36.93 17.83
N GLU A 181 22.62 36.56 16.89
CA GLU A 181 22.46 36.89 15.49
C GLU A 181 21.29 36.15 14.84
N VAL A 182 21.11 34.87 15.16
CA VAL A 182 19.96 34.06 14.71
C VAL A 182 18.66 34.63 15.28
N SER A 183 18.61 34.89 16.58
CA SER A 183 17.39 35.35 17.27
C SER A 183 16.93 36.74 16.83
N HIS A 184 17.83 37.57 16.29
CA HIS A 184 17.53 38.92 15.79
C HIS A 184 17.59 39.03 14.25
N HIS A 185 17.74 37.91 13.54
CA HIS A 185 17.85 37.94 12.09
C HIS A 185 16.51 38.36 11.44
N SER A 186 16.54 39.32 10.51
CA SER A 186 15.33 39.90 9.93
C SER A 186 14.51 38.94 9.06
N GLU A 187 15.11 37.83 8.64
CA GLU A 187 14.47 36.79 7.83
C GLU A 187 13.94 35.62 8.67
N LEU A 188 14.09 35.66 10.00
CA LEU A 188 13.57 34.64 10.92
C LEU A 188 12.40 35.23 11.72
N ASP A 189 11.28 34.50 11.77
CA ASP A 189 10.08 34.92 12.48
C ASP A 189 10.13 34.49 13.95
N LYS A 190 10.60 33.25 14.20
CA LYS A 190 10.71 32.67 15.55
C LYS A 190 11.88 31.70 15.64
N THR A 191 12.42 31.59 16.84
CA THR A 191 13.45 30.60 17.20
C THR A 191 13.02 29.86 18.46
N LEU A 192 13.44 28.61 18.60
CA LEU A 192 13.24 27.82 19.80
C LEU A 192 14.55 27.12 20.16
N GLU A 193 14.96 27.31 21.40
CA GLU A 193 16.13 26.66 21.98
C GLU A 193 15.78 25.24 22.42
N ILE A 194 16.59 24.27 21.99
CA ILE A 194 16.44 22.86 22.37
C ILE A 194 17.78 22.29 22.85
N HIS A 195 17.67 21.29 23.73
CA HIS A 195 18.74 20.32 23.94
C HIS A 195 18.44 19.08 23.11
N SER A 196 19.41 18.65 22.31
CA SER A 196 19.32 17.47 21.47
C SER A 196 20.49 16.54 21.77
N ALA A 197 20.19 15.29 22.10
CA ALA A 197 21.19 14.25 22.34
C ALA A 197 20.87 12.99 21.53
N ASN A 198 21.89 12.35 20.98
CA ASN A 198 21.75 11.08 20.28
C ASN A 198 22.07 9.94 21.24
N TRP A 199 21.03 9.17 21.56
CA TRP A 199 21.10 7.96 22.35
C TRP A 199 20.92 6.75 21.44
N GLN A 200 21.15 5.57 21.98
CA GLN A 200 20.97 4.32 21.27
C GLN A 200 20.07 3.40 22.08
N THR A 201 19.31 2.56 21.40
CA THR A 201 18.62 1.45 22.03
C THR A 201 19.11 0.15 21.40
N ASP A 202 19.49 -0.80 22.24
CA ASP A 202 19.90 -2.12 21.80
C ASP A 202 18.73 -3.09 21.89
N THR A 203 18.48 -3.77 20.79
CA THR A 203 17.54 -4.88 20.72
C THR A 203 18.28 -6.07 20.11
N ASN A 204 17.79 -7.29 20.35
CA ASN A 204 18.38 -8.52 19.80
C ASN A 204 18.56 -8.54 18.26
N GLN A 205 18.04 -7.56 17.53
CA GLN A 205 18.10 -7.45 16.07
C GLN A 205 19.20 -6.48 15.59
N ALA A 206 19.22 -5.25 16.12
CA ALA A 206 20.19 -4.21 15.79
C ALA A 206 20.08 -3.01 16.74
N VAL A 207 21.21 -2.33 16.94
CA VAL A 207 21.28 -1.02 17.60
C VAL A 207 20.58 0.01 16.73
N GLN A 208 19.72 0.82 17.34
CA GLN A 208 19.03 1.93 16.67
C GLN A 208 19.37 3.26 17.35
N SER A 209 19.57 4.30 16.55
CA SER A 209 19.74 5.67 17.04
C SER A 209 18.39 6.23 17.49
N VAL A 210 18.38 6.95 18.59
CA VAL A 210 17.22 7.59 19.20
C VAL A 210 17.59 9.04 19.50
N SER A 211 16.88 9.98 18.88
CA SER A 211 17.07 11.40 19.15
C SER A 211 16.24 11.83 20.36
N VAL A 212 16.92 12.17 21.44
CA VAL A 212 16.31 12.75 22.65
C VAL A 212 16.23 14.25 22.45
N ILE A 213 15.00 14.78 22.42
CA ILE A 213 14.72 16.20 22.19
C ILE A 213 14.06 16.80 23.43
N VAL A 214 14.66 17.87 23.93
CA VAL A 214 14.19 18.61 25.11
C VAL A 214 14.01 20.08 24.75
N PRO A 215 12.78 20.53 24.51
CA PRO A 215 12.52 21.95 24.30
C PRO A 215 12.73 22.75 25.59
N LEU A 216 13.50 23.84 25.51
CA LEU A 216 13.81 24.67 26.68
C LEU A 216 12.77 25.77 26.93
N ASP A 217 11.98 26.11 25.90
CA ASP A 217 10.85 27.05 25.97
C ASP A 217 9.60 26.46 25.29
N ASP A 218 8.55 27.27 25.11
CA ASP A 218 7.30 26.87 24.46
C ASP A 218 7.54 26.35 23.04
N TYR A 219 7.40 25.04 22.88
CA TYR A 219 7.57 24.34 21.61
C TYR A 219 6.30 24.33 20.75
N GLN A 220 5.17 24.83 21.28
CA GLN A 220 3.92 24.85 20.54
C GLN A 220 4.08 25.71 19.27
N GLY A 221 3.82 25.07 18.13
CA GLY A 221 3.97 25.71 16.82
C GLY A 221 5.30 25.41 16.12
N PHE A 222 6.32 24.90 16.81
CA PHE A 222 7.53 24.30 16.20
C PHE A 222 7.37 22.79 16.04
N LEU A 223 6.89 22.13 17.10
CA LEU A 223 6.66 20.69 17.15
C LEU A 223 5.20 20.43 17.51
N ASP A 224 4.53 19.64 16.69
CA ASP A 224 3.19 19.14 16.97
C ASP A 224 3.32 17.71 17.52
N ILE A 225 3.12 17.58 18.84
CA ILE A 225 3.28 16.34 19.59
C ILE A 225 1.89 15.86 20.02
N HIS A 226 1.37 14.83 19.35
CA HIS A 226 0.06 14.25 19.63
C HIS A 226 0.04 12.74 19.44
N GLU A 227 -0.96 12.08 20.04
CA GLU A 227 -1.26 10.68 19.73
C GLU A 227 -2.03 10.62 18.40
N ARG A 228 -1.66 9.68 17.51
CA ARG A 228 -2.28 9.56 16.17
C ARG A 228 -3.81 9.41 16.21
N GLN A 229 -4.34 8.76 17.25
CA GLN A 229 -5.78 8.55 17.41
C GLN A 229 -6.53 9.85 17.75
N THR A 230 -5.83 10.85 18.29
CA THR A 230 -6.39 12.13 18.74
C THR A 230 -5.50 13.30 18.30
N PRO A 231 -5.40 13.58 16.98
CA PRO A 231 -4.48 14.60 16.46
C PRO A 231 -4.86 16.03 16.88
N GLU A 232 -6.11 16.26 17.30
CA GLU A 232 -6.55 17.56 17.80
C GLU A 232 -6.08 17.86 19.24
N GLN A 233 -5.60 16.84 19.97
CA GLN A 233 -5.17 16.95 21.36
C GLN A 233 -3.64 16.95 21.46
N LEU A 234 -3.06 18.15 21.56
CA LEU A 234 -1.64 18.33 21.80
C LEU A 234 -1.25 17.86 23.20
N ILE A 235 -0.11 17.19 23.31
CA ILE A 235 0.48 16.75 24.57
C ILE A 235 1.38 17.88 25.09
N ASP A 236 1.20 18.21 26.37
CA ASP A 236 2.07 19.13 27.11
C ASP A 236 3.17 18.34 27.85
N LEU A 237 4.41 18.42 27.35
CA LEU A 237 5.55 17.70 27.92
C LEU A 237 5.81 18.05 29.39
N ASN A 238 5.42 19.25 29.83
CA ASN A 238 5.61 19.69 31.22
C ASN A 238 4.67 19.00 32.21
N GLN A 239 3.59 18.39 31.72
CA GLN A 239 2.61 17.65 32.53
C GLN A 239 2.94 16.17 32.65
N GLU A 240 3.78 15.67 31.75
CA GLU A 240 4.22 14.27 31.71
C GLU A 240 5.34 14.03 32.74
N GLN A 241 5.40 12.84 33.32
CA GLN A 241 6.41 12.43 34.31
C GLN A 241 7.36 11.34 33.78
N GLY A 242 7.62 11.36 32.47
CA GLY A 242 8.49 10.40 31.80
C GLY A 242 8.67 10.74 30.33
N ALA A 243 9.06 9.74 29.54
CA ALA A 243 9.33 9.86 28.12
C ALA A 243 8.04 9.82 27.29
N VAL A 244 7.93 10.76 26.36
CA VAL A 244 6.97 10.72 25.26
C VAL A 244 7.71 10.22 24.02
N ILE A 245 7.35 9.05 23.50
CA ILE A 245 8.17 8.35 22.49
C ILE A 245 7.44 8.18 21.17
N SER A 246 8.17 8.06 20.06
CA SER A 246 7.55 7.77 18.76
C SER A 246 6.92 6.37 18.69
N GLU A 247 5.80 6.24 17.97
CA GLU A 247 5.12 4.95 17.73
C GLU A 247 6.07 3.87 17.22
N ARG A 248 6.97 4.22 16.29
CA ARG A 248 7.90 3.26 15.72
C ARG A 248 8.89 2.72 16.75
N LEU A 249 9.37 3.57 17.65
CA LEU A 249 10.29 3.18 18.72
C LEU A 249 9.61 2.21 19.68
N SER A 250 8.38 2.51 20.08
CA SER A 250 7.53 1.63 20.89
C SER A 250 7.35 0.26 20.23
N GLU A 251 6.98 0.20 18.94
CA GLU A 251 6.81 -1.07 18.21
C GLU A 251 8.14 -1.84 18.01
N TYR A 252 9.26 -1.13 17.88
CA TYR A 252 10.57 -1.76 17.64
C TYR A 252 11.14 -2.40 18.90
N VAL A 253 11.09 -1.70 20.03
CA VAL A 253 11.58 -2.19 21.35
C VAL A 253 10.51 -3.01 22.07
N ASN A 254 9.26 -2.99 21.59
CA ASN A 254 8.10 -3.66 22.17
C ASN A 254 7.83 -3.20 23.61
N VAL A 255 7.70 -1.88 23.78
CA VAL A 255 7.35 -1.20 25.04
C VAL A 255 6.05 -0.42 24.88
N ASP A 256 5.14 -0.57 25.85
CA ASP A 256 3.86 0.15 25.89
C ASP A 256 3.90 1.28 26.95
N VAL A 257 2.83 2.09 27.00
CA VAL A 257 2.66 3.11 28.05
C VAL A 257 2.68 2.46 29.44
N GLY A 258 3.60 2.92 30.29
CA GLY A 258 3.84 2.40 31.63
C GLY A 258 5.07 1.50 31.75
N ASP A 259 5.64 1.06 30.63
CA ASP A 259 6.88 0.28 30.61
C ASP A 259 8.13 1.18 30.70
N MET A 260 9.30 0.57 30.89
CA MET A 260 10.59 1.26 30.92
C MET A 260 11.30 1.12 29.57
N LEU A 261 11.72 2.25 29.01
CA LEU A 261 12.58 2.31 27.83
C LEU A 261 14.05 2.33 28.27
N HIS A 262 14.81 1.36 27.79
CA HIS A 262 16.26 1.27 27.99
C HIS A 262 17.00 2.02 26.88
N LEU A 263 17.79 3.02 27.25
CA LEU A 263 18.66 3.78 26.36
C LEU A 263 20.11 3.72 26.83
N VAL A 264 21.05 3.78 25.88
CA VAL A 264 22.50 3.79 26.10
C VAL A 264 23.09 4.98 25.36
N ASP A 265 23.90 5.79 26.01
CA ASP A 265 24.59 6.91 25.35
C ASP A 265 25.86 6.45 24.61
N ASN A 266 26.59 7.40 24.00
CA ASN A 266 27.82 7.09 23.27
C ASN A 266 29.01 6.73 24.18
N ASP A 267 28.94 7.08 25.47
CA ASP A 267 29.97 6.78 26.48
C ASP A 267 29.71 5.42 27.18
N GLY A 268 28.58 4.79 26.89
CA GLY A 268 28.15 3.51 27.44
C GLY A 268 27.39 3.62 28.76
N ASN A 269 26.91 4.80 29.14
CA ASN A 269 26.01 4.99 30.26
C ASN A 269 24.60 4.54 29.87
N GLU A 270 23.97 3.74 30.73
CA GLU A 270 22.64 3.19 30.53
C GLU A 270 21.61 3.94 31.38
N VAL A 271 20.43 4.18 30.83
CA VAL A 271 19.31 4.83 31.52
C VAL A 271 17.99 4.12 31.22
N ASP A 272 17.14 4.05 32.26
CA ASP A 272 15.81 3.47 32.17
C ASP A 272 14.77 4.57 32.38
N ILE A 273 13.94 4.82 31.37
CA ILE A 273 12.97 5.92 31.39
C ILE A 273 11.55 5.38 31.30
N PRO A 274 10.63 5.74 32.22
CA PRO A 274 9.24 5.32 32.10
C PRO A 274 8.56 5.98 30.90
N VAL A 275 7.88 5.19 30.08
CA VAL A 275 7.11 5.66 28.92
C VAL A 275 5.74 6.14 29.38
N THR A 276 5.41 7.41 29.19
CA THR A 276 4.09 7.95 29.58
C THR A 276 3.13 8.09 28.40
N LYS A 277 3.67 8.37 27.21
CA LYS A 277 2.89 8.58 25.99
C LYS A 277 3.63 8.08 24.75
N ILE A 278 2.83 7.69 23.75
CA ILE A 278 3.32 7.28 22.43
C ILE A 278 2.70 8.21 21.40
N VAL A 279 3.54 8.83 20.56
CA VAL A 279 3.14 9.91 19.65
C VAL A 279 3.37 9.57 18.18
N GLU A 280 2.58 10.23 17.34
CA GLU A 280 2.68 10.09 15.89
C GLU A 280 4.02 10.65 15.41
N ASN A 281 4.80 9.81 14.72
CA ASN A 281 6.03 10.18 14.04
C ASN A 281 6.38 9.09 13.04
N TYR A 282 6.84 9.48 11.85
CA TYR A 282 7.02 8.58 10.73
C TYR A 282 8.47 8.23 10.42
N ILE A 283 9.39 9.13 10.75
CA ILE A 283 10.80 9.04 10.39
C ILE A 283 11.65 9.12 11.64
N GLU A 284 12.63 8.23 11.77
CA GLU A 284 13.51 8.09 12.93
C GLU A 284 12.79 7.80 14.26
N HIS A 285 13.59 7.61 15.29
CA HIS A 285 13.12 7.40 16.66
C HIS A 285 13.32 8.65 17.48
N TYR A 286 12.26 9.14 18.12
CA TYR A 286 12.31 10.31 18.98
C TYR A 286 11.85 9.98 20.39
N VAL A 287 12.52 10.61 21.35
CA VAL A 287 12.13 10.66 22.76
C VAL A 287 12.04 12.13 23.14
N TYR A 288 10.83 12.59 23.46
CA TYR A 288 10.59 13.95 23.93
C TYR A 288 10.52 13.97 25.45
N LEU A 289 11.24 14.92 26.06
CA LEU A 289 11.24 15.15 27.51
C LEU A 289 11.03 16.65 27.78
N SER A 290 10.45 16.98 28.93
CA SER A 290 10.51 18.34 29.46
C SER A 290 11.85 18.57 30.17
N PRO A 291 12.32 19.84 30.29
CA PRO A 291 13.56 20.15 31.00
C PRO A 291 13.61 19.58 32.42
N LYS A 292 12.46 19.63 33.12
CA LYS A 292 12.30 19.08 34.47
C LYS A 292 12.46 17.56 34.51
N ASN A 293 11.90 16.85 33.52
CA ASN A 293 12.03 15.40 33.44
C ASN A 293 13.45 15.00 33.09
N TYR A 294 14.09 15.71 32.15
CA TYR A 294 15.49 15.50 31.80
C TYR A 294 16.39 15.62 33.05
N GLN A 295 16.26 16.70 33.81
CA GLN A 295 17.01 16.89 35.05
C GLN A 295 16.78 15.79 36.10
N THR A 296 15.54 15.30 36.19
CA THR A 296 15.20 14.24 37.16
C THR A 296 15.77 12.88 36.75
N ILE A 297 15.84 12.60 35.44
CA ILE A 297 16.28 11.31 34.89
C ILE A 297 17.80 11.22 34.83
N PHE A 298 18.46 12.27 34.31
CA PHE A 298 19.89 12.29 34.04
C PHE A 298 20.72 12.91 35.16
N GLU A 299 20.08 13.48 36.19
CA GLU A 299 20.73 14.22 37.27
C GLU A 299 21.55 15.44 36.80
N GLU A 300 21.31 15.90 35.57
CA GLU A 300 21.99 17.02 34.91
C GLU A 300 20.99 17.99 34.27
N GLU A 301 21.30 19.28 34.28
CA GLU A 301 20.48 20.28 33.57
C GLU A 301 20.67 20.13 32.05
N PRO A 302 19.59 20.19 31.25
CA PRO A 302 19.73 20.13 29.79
C PRO A 302 20.52 21.33 29.28
N THR A 303 21.61 21.08 28.56
CA THR A 303 22.44 22.13 27.97
C THR A 303 21.88 22.54 26.62
N PHE A 304 21.70 23.84 26.41
CA PHE A 304 21.30 24.34 25.11
C PHE A 304 22.38 24.03 24.06
N ASN A 305 22.02 23.34 22.97
CA ASN A 305 22.96 22.96 21.91
C ASN A 305 22.39 23.03 20.49
N ALA A 306 21.10 23.32 20.30
CA ALA A 306 20.53 23.52 18.97
C ALA A 306 19.35 24.51 18.95
N LEU A 307 19.19 25.22 17.85
CA LEU A 307 18.04 26.09 17.58
C LEU A 307 17.15 25.50 16.50
N LEU A 308 15.84 25.41 16.78
CA LEU A 308 14.83 25.30 15.74
C LEU A 308 14.43 26.70 15.26
N MET A 309 14.28 26.88 13.96
CA MET A 309 14.05 28.18 13.34
C MET A 309 12.84 28.13 12.42
N GLN A 310 12.01 29.18 12.48
CA GLN A 310 10.95 29.43 11.51
C GLN A 310 11.32 30.64 10.65
N TYR A 311 11.25 30.44 9.34
CA TYR A 311 11.53 31.44 8.35
C TYR A 311 10.39 32.44 8.24
N GLY A 312 10.73 33.71 8.01
CA GLY A 312 9.78 34.72 7.59
C GLY A 312 9.32 34.48 6.16
N ALA A 313 8.17 35.05 5.80
CA ALA A 313 7.51 34.80 4.50
C ALA A 313 8.35 35.10 3.24
N ASN A 314 9.43 35.89 3.35
CA ASN A 314 10.33 36.24 2.25
C ASN A 314 11.77 35.76 2.48
N ALA A 315 11.99 34.85 3.43
CA ALA A 315 13.32 34.35 3.75
C ALA A 315 13.93 33.59 2.56
N ASN A 316 15.23 33.76 2.37
CA ASN A 316 15.99 32.97 1.42
C ASN A 316 16.71 31.83 2.14
N SER A 317 16.09 30.64 2.16
CA SER A 317 16.59 29.47 2.88
C SER A 317 18.03 29.10 2.54
N HIS A 318 18.42 29.16 1.26
CA HIS A 318 19.77 28.83 0.82
C HIS A 318 20.79 29.89 1.30
N GLN A 319 20.40 31.15 1.38
CA GLN A 319 21.28 32.21 1.87
C GLN A 319 21.47 32.08 3.38
N LEU A 320 20.39 31.83 4.13
CA LEU A 320 20.47 31.57 5.57
C LEU A 320 21.36 30.37 5.89
N GLU A 321 21.19 29.26 5.14
CA GLU A 321 22.05 28.08 5.28
C GLU A 321 23.52 28.44 5.07
N GLN A 322 23.84 29.22 4.03
CA GLN A 322 25.22 29.63 3.76
C GLN A 322 25.78 30.58 4.83
N ASP A 323 24.98 31.57 5.26
CA ASP A 323 25.40 32.59 6.22
C ASP A 323 25.69 32.00 7.60
N PHE A 324 24.97 30.94 8.01
CA PHE A 324 25.16 30.30 9.31
C PHE A 324 26.08 29.07 9.28
N SER A 325 26.12 28.29 8.20
CA SER A 325 26.93 27.07 8.13
C SER A 325 28.45 27.34 8.18
N ASP A 326 28.90 28.50 7.71
CA ASP A 326 30.32 28.85 7.67
C ASP A 326 30.87 29.37 9.01
N LYS A 327 30.03 29.47 10.05
CA LYS A 327 30.43 30.00 11.36
C LYS A 327 31.11 28.93 12.21
N GLU A 328 32.19 29.32 12.87
CA GLU A 328 33.03 28.42 13.67
C GLU A 328 32.30 27.78 14.87
N ALA A 329 31.25 28.41 15.40
CA ALA A 329 30.46 27.86 16.50
C ALA A 329 29.28 26.98 16.04
N VAL A 330 29.10 26.80 14.73
CA VAL A 330 28.01 26.00 14.15
C VAL A 330 28.57 24.66 13.71
N LEU A 331 28.06 23.58 14.30
CA LEU A 331 28.43 22.22 13.91
C LEU A 331 27.77 21.85 12.58
N THR A 332 26.47 22.11 12.45
CA THR A 332 25.69 21.76 11.25
C THR A 332 24.42 22.59 11.19
N TYR A 333 24.09 23.07 9.99
CA TYR A 333 22.79 23.62 9.64
C TYR A 333 22.03 22.61 8.78
N LEU A 334 20.78 22.32 9.13
CA LEU A 334 19.90 21.46 8.32
C LEU A 334 18.60 22.20 7.99
N SER A 335 18.37 22.46 6.71
CA SER A 335 17.08 22.94 6.21
C SER A 335 16.10 21.78 6.06
N LEU A 336 14.86 21.96 6.56
CA LEU A 336 13.84 20.93 6.48
C LEU A 336 13.41 20.65 5.04
N ASP A 337 13.41 21.67 4.18
CA ASP A 337 13.19 21.48 2.74
C ASP A 337 14.26 20.57 2.11
N SER A 338 15.53 20.67 2.53
CA SER A 338 16.59 19.78 2.02
C SER A 338 16.41 18.35 2.54
N ILE A 339 16.02 18.17 3.80
CA ILE A 339 15.70 16.85 4.35
C ILE A 339 14.48 16.26 3.64
N GLU A 340 13.41 17.04 3.47
CA GLU A 340 12.20 16.64 2.76
C GLU A 340 12.53 16.22 1.33
N ASN A 341 13.29 17.02 0.58
CA ASN A 341 13.71 16.70 -0.79
C ASN A 341 14.55 15.41 -0.84
N ASN A 342 15.51 15.24 0.08
CA ASN A 342 16.31 14.01 0.16
C ASN A 342 15.41 12.80 0.42
N VAL A 343 14.49 12.89 1.40
CA VAL A 343 13.53 11.82 1.70
C VAL A 343 12.62 11.56 0.50
N GLN A 344 12.14 12.59 -0.20
CA GLN A 344 11.32 12.45 -1.40
C GLN A 344 12.07 11.78 -2.55
N GLU A 345 13.34 12.11 -2.78
CA GLU A 345 14.16 11.45 -3.81
C GLU A 345 14.39 9.97 -3.47
N THR A 346 14.73 9.70 -2.21
CA THR A 346 14.91 8.35 -1.69
C THR A 346 13.62 7.52 -1.78
N MET A 347 12.49 8.08 -1.33
CA MET A 347 11.18 7.41 -1.39
C MET A 347 10.60 7.36 -2.81
N GLY A 348 10.93 8.33 -3.66
CA GLY A 348 10.58 8.34 -5.08
C GLY A 348 11.15 7.15 -5.83
N SER A 349 12.27 6.59 -5.36
CA SER A 349 12.81 5.33 -5.87
C SER A 349 11.89 4.14 -5.56
N LEU A 350 11.17 4.15 -4.44
CA LEU A 350 10.15 3.14 -4.12
C LEU A 350 8.90 3.28 -5.01
N ASN A 351 8.60 4.47 -5.54
CA ASN A 351 7.50 4.63 -6.51
C ASN A 351 7.72 3.82 -7.79
N VAL A 352 8.97 3.51 -8.15
CA VAL A 352 9.27 2.58 -9.26
C VAL A 352 8.75 1.17 -8.95
N ILE A 353 8.88 0.71 -7.70
CA ILE A 353 8.34 -0.60 -7.25
C ILE A 353 6.82 -0.58 -7.38
N THR A 354 6.18 0.47 -6.88
CA THR A 354 4.73 0.67 -6.97
C THR A 354 4.23 0.66 -8.42
N LEU A 355 4.92 1.35 -9.32
CA LEU A 355 4.59 1.37 -10.74
C LEU A 355 4.66 -0.03 -11.36
N VAL A 356 5.71 -0.80 -11.06
CA VAL A 356 5.86 -2.18 -11.55
C VAL A 356 4.76 -3.10 -10.99
N LEU A 357 4.36 -2.91 -9.73
CA LEU A 357 3.24 -3.64 -9.13
C LEU A 357 1.91 -3.31 -9.82
N ILE A 358 1.63 -2.03 -10.07
CA ILE A 358 0.41 -1.58 -10.77
C ILE A 358 0.35 -2.15 -12.19
N ILE A 359 1.45 -2.10 -12.94
CA ILE A 359 1.52 -2.66 -14.30
C ILE A 359 1.30 -4.18 -14.27
N SER A 360 1.91 -4.88 -13.30
CA SER A 360 1.75 -6.32 -13.13
C SER A 360 0.30 -6.69 -12.76
N ALA A 361 -0.31 -5.93 -11.84
CA ALA A 361 -1.71 -6.09 -11.45
C ALA A 361 -2.66 -5.85 -12.64
N ALA A 362 -2.41 -4.80 -13.43
CA ALA A 362 -3.17 -4.49 -14.64
C ALA A 362 -3.07 -5.60 -15.70
N ALA A 363 -1.86 -6.12 -15.95
CA ALA A 363 -1.65 -7.22 -16.89
C ALA A 363 -2.38 -8.49 -16.44
N LEU A 364 -2.26 -8.84 -15.15
CA LEU A 364 -2.99 -9.97 -14.57
C LEU A 364 -4.50 -9.77 -14.68
N ALA A 365 -5.00 -8.57 -14.41
CA ALA A 365 -6.41 -8.23 -14.50
C ALA A 365 -6.96 -8.44 -15.91
N PHE A 366 -6.23 -7.97 -16.92
CA PHE A 366 -6.62 -8.18 -18.31
C PHE A 366 -6.72 -9.67 -18.67
N VAL A 367 -5.71 -10.47 -18.30
CA VAL A 367 -5.68 -11.92 -18.60
C VAL A 367 -6.83 -12.65 -17.89
N VAL A 368 -7.05 -12.37 -16.61
CA VAL A 368 -8.11 -12.99 -15.80
C VAL A 368 -9.49 -12.64 -16.35
N LEU A 369 -9.75 -11.35 -16.58
CA LEU A 369 -11.03 -10.88 -17.12
C LEU A 369 -11.31 -11.42 -18.52
N TYR A 370 -10.29 -11.48 -19.39
CA TYR A 370 -10.40 -12.07 -20.71
C TYR A 370 -10.79 -13.54 -20.65
N ASN A 371 -10.09 -14.33 -19.82
CA ASN A 371 -10.36 -15.76 -19.67
C ASN A 371 -11.76 -16.00 -19.10
N LEU A 372 -12.16 -15.26 -18.06
CA LEU A 372 -13.49 -15.38 -17.47
C LEU A 372 -14.61 -15.02 -18.45
N THR A 373 -14.44 -13.93 -19.20
CA THR A 373 -15.43 -13.51 -20.20
C THR A 373 -15.51 -14.52 -21.35
N ASN A 374 -14.36 -15.04 -21.79
CA ASN A 374 -14.30 -16.05 -22.84
C ASN A 374 -14.97 -17.37 -22.41
N ILE A 375 -14.76 -17.82 -21.17
CA ILE A 375 -15.47 -18.97 -20.61
C ILE A 375 -16.98 -18.70 -20.57
N ASN A 376 -17.42 -17.55 -20.06
CA ASN A 376 -18.83 -17.18 -19.98
C ASN A 376 -19.51 -17.18 -21.37
N VAL A 377 -18.85 -16.62 -22.38
CA VAL A 377 -19.34 -16.63 -23.76
C VAL A 377 -19.38 -18.05 -24.34
N SER A 378 -18.34 -18.85 -24.12
CA SER A 378 -18.21 -20.19 -24.70
C SER A 378 -19.25 -21.16 -24.13
N GLU A 379 -19.52 -21.09 -22.82
CA GLU A 379 -20.56 -21.89 -22.17
C GLU A 379 -21.97 -21.56 -22.65
N ARG A 380 -22.19 -20.31 -23.09
CA ARG A 380 -23.51 -19.82 -23.53
C ARG A 380 -23.64 -19.72 -25.03
N LEU A 381 -22.70 -20.27 -25.79
CA LEU A 381 -22.66 -20.09 -27.23
C LEU A 381 -23.99 -20.49 -27.89
N ARG A 382 -24.60 -21.59 -27.45
CA ARG A 382 -25.91 -22.04 -27.95
C ARG A 382 -27.09 -21.13 -27.57
N GLU A 383 -27.09 -20.56 -26.36
CA GLU A 383 -28.08 -19.56 -25.94
C GLU A 383 -27.96 -18.31 -26.82
N LEU A 384 -26.74 -17.84 -27.06
CA LEU A 384 -26.45 -16.67 -27.88
C LEU A 384 -26.80 -16.90 -29.36
N SER A 385 -26.50 -18.08 -29.91
CA SER A 385 -26.90 -18.45 -31.27
C SER A 385 -28.42 -18.51 -31.42
N THR A 386 -29.15 -19.02 -30.43
CA THR A 386 -30.63 -19.03 -30.45
C THR A 386 -31.20 -17.61 -30.43
N ILE A 387 -30.66 -16.72 -29.59
CA ILE A 387 -31.07 -15.32 -29.53
C ILE A 387 -30.83 -14.61 -30.88
N LYS A 388 -29.71 -14.90 -31.57
CA LYS A 388 -29.46 -14.36 -32.92
C LYS A 388 -30.44 -14.87 -33.97
N VAL A 389 -30.80 -16.16 -33.94
CA VAL A 389 -31.80 -16.73 -34.86
C VAL A 389 -33.18 -16.08 -34.67
N LEU A 390 -33.51 -15.66 -33.45
CA LEU A 390 -34.72 -14.89 -33.15
C LEU A 390 -34.69 -13.44 -33.64
N GLY A 391 -33.63 -13.01 -34.33
CA GLY A 391 -33.53 -11.70 -34.98
C GLY A 391 -32.82 -10.62 -34.18
N PHE A 392 -32.21 -10.94 -33.04
CA PHE A 392 -31.45 -9.96 -32.25
C PHE A 392 -30.16 -9.54 -32.98
N TYR A 393 -29.86 -8.25 -32.95
CA TYR A 393 -28.64 -7.70 -33.53
C TYR A 393 -27.40 -8.08 -32.71
N ASN A 394 -26.24 -8.17 -33.36
CA ASN A 394 -24.96 -8.47 -32.70
C ASN A 394 -24.67 -7.56 -31.50
N ARG A 395 -25.10 -6.28 -31.56
CA ARG A 395 -24.96 -5.32 -30.44
C ARG A 395 -25.86 -5.67 -29.26
N GLU A 396 -27.10 -6.08 -29.50
CA GLU A 396 -28.04 -6.46 -28.44
C GLU A 396 -27.56 -7.71 -27.70
N VAL A 397 -27.06 -8.70 -28.46
CA VAL A 397 -26.46 -9.92 -27.89
C VAL A 397 -25.23 -9.59 -27.05
N SER A 398 -24.42 -8.64 -27.50
CA SER A 398 -23.22 -8.22 -26.75
C SER A 398 -23.57 -7.42 -25.50
N MET A 399 -24.55 -6.51 -25.57
CA MET A 399 -25.04 -5.74 -24.42
C MET A 399 -25.63 -6.65 -23.35
N TYR A 400 -26.31 -7.73 -23.75
CA TYR A 400 -26.85 -8.70 -22.81
C TYR A 400 -25.77 -9.35 -21.92
N ILE A 401 -24.63 -9.74 -22.51
CA ILE A 401 -23.49 -10.28 -21.74
C ILE A 401 -22.77 -9.16 -20.98
N TYR A 402 -22.67 -7.98 -21.60
CA TYR A 402 -22.04 -6.80 -21.01
C TYR A 402 -22.72 -6.38 -19.70
N ASP A 403 -24.05 -6.34 -19.66
CA ASP A 403 -24.82 -6.01 -18.45
C ASP A 403 -24.50 -6.97 -17.30
N GLU A 404 -24.31 -8.26 -17.59
CA GLU A 404 -23.98 -9.25 -16.57
C GLU A 404 -22.57 -9.06 -16.02
N VAL A 405 -21.60 -8.90 -16.92
CA VAL A 405 -20.21 -8.69 -16.52
C VAL A 405 -20.06 -7.36 -15.80
N LEU A 406 -20.76 -6.31 -16.21
CA LEU A 406 -20.72 -5.01 -15.53
C LEU A 406 -21.25 -5.12 -14.09
N ILE A 407 -22.37 -5.83 -13.87
CA ILE A 407 -22.89 -6.06 -12.51
C ILE A 407 -21.88 -6.85 -11.66
N LEU A 408 -21.27 -7.89 -12.22
CA LEU A 408 -20.25 -8.69 -11.52
C LEU A 408 -18.99 -7.87 -11.25
N THR A 409 -18.59 -7.02 -12.20
CA THR A 409 -17.46 -6.08 -12.04
C THR A 409 -17.77 -5.09 -10.92
N ALA A 410 -18.97 -4.52 -10.88
CA ALA A 410 -19.36 -3.58 -9.83
C ALA A 410 -19.31 -4.21 -8.44
N ILE A 411 -19.93 -5.38 -8.25
CA ILE A 411 -19.92 -6.06 -6.95
C ILE A 411 -18.50 -6.53 -6.61
N GLY A 412 -17.76 -7.06 -7.59
CA GLY A 412 -16.40 -7.54 -7.42
C GLY A 412 -15.44 -6.42 -7.04
N SER A 413 -15.55 -5.25 -7.67
CA SER A 413 -14.74 -4.09 -7.34
C SER A 413 -15.05 -3.56 -5.94
N VAL A 414 -16.30 -3.53 -5.49
CA VAL A 414 -16.63 -3.14 -4.11
C VAL A 414 -15.97 -4.09 -3.09
N ILE A 415 -16.05 -5.41 -3.34
CA ILE A 415 -15.39 -6.40 -2.48
C ILE A 415 -13.87 -6.26 -2.55
N GLY A 416 -13.34 -6.07 -3.76
CA GLY A 416 -11.91 -5.93 -4.01
C GLY A 416 -11.32 -4.67 -3.38
N LEU A 417 -12.06 -3.56 -3.32
CA LEU A 417 -11.65 -2.36 -2.59
C LEU A 417 -11.45 -2.65 -1.11
N GLY A 418 -12.41 -3.34 -0.47
CA GLY A 418 -12.30 -3.73 0.94
C GLY A 418 -11.16 -4.72 1.20
N LEU A 419 -11.01 -5.74 0.35
CA LEU A 419 -9.89 -6.69 0.44
C LEU A 419 -8.54 -6.01 0.17
N GLY A 420 -8.52 -5.00 -0.71
CA GLY A 420 -7.33 -4.21 -1.03
C GLY A 420 -6.79 -3.44 0.17
N VAL A 421 -7.67 -2.87 0.99
CA VAL A 421 -7.27 -2.23 2.26
C VAL A 421 -6.57 -3.23 3.17
N ILE A 422 -7.17 -4.42 3.36
CA ILE A 422 -6.60 -5.47 4.23
C ILE A 422 -5.23 -5.93 3.70
N LEU A 423 -5.12 -6.14 2.39
CA LEU A 423 -3.86 -6.55 1.76
C LEU A 423 -2.80 -5.45 1.87
N ASN A 424 -3.16 -4.18 1.68
CA ASN A 424 -2.26 -3.04 1.82
C ASN A 424 -1.69 -2.95 3.24
N GLN A 425 -2.56 -3.06 4.26
CA GLN A 425 -2.15 -3.09 5.67
C GLN A 425 -1.16 -4.23 5.94
N TYR A 426 -1.43 -5.43 5.43
CA TYR A 426 -0.56 -6.59 5.60
C TYR A 426 0.83 -6.38 4.96
N ILE A 427 0.86 -5.86 3.73
CA ILE A 427 2.12 -5.62 3.02
C ILE A 427 2.92 -4.53 3.74
N LEU A 428 2.28 -3.40 4.07
CA LEU A 428 2.96 -2.27 4.74
C LEU A 428 3.56 -2.70 6.07
N LYS A 429 2.83 -3.47 6.89
CA LYS A 429 3.37 -4.04 8.14
C LYS A 429 4.57 -4.98 7.93
N THR A 430 4.65 -5.65 6.79
CA THR A 430 5.74 -6.59 6.48
C THR A 430 7.00 -5.88 5.98
N ILE A 431 6.86 -4.71 5.34
CA ILE A 431 7.98 -3.96 4.76
C ILE A 431 8.54 -2.86 5.68
N GLN A 432 7.98 -2.68 6.88
CA GLN A 432 8.43 -1.68 7.85
C GLN A 432 9.93 -1.81 8.13
N MET A 433 10.64 -0.69 8.01
CA MET A 433 12.05 -0.59 8.39
C MET A 433 12.16 -0.26 9.88
N PRO A 434 13.31 -0.49 10.54
CA PRO A 434 13.51 -0.10 11.93
C PRO A 434 13.16 1.36 12.23
N ASN A 435 13.66 2.29 11.42
CA ASN A 435 13.51 3.75 11.59
C ASN A 435 12.40 4.40 10.74
N LEU A 436 11.57 3.62 10.04
CA LEU A 436 10.46 4.15 9.24
C LEU A 436 9.14 3.49 9.63
N PHE A 437 8.15 4.32 9.89
CA PHE A 437 6.79 3.88 10.15
C PHE A 437 5.90 4.09 8.94
N PHE A 438 5.30 3.02 8.40
CA PHE A 438 4.34 3.13 7.32
C PHE A 438 2.91 2.98 7.87
N TYR A 439 2.18 4.09 7.95
CA TYR A 439 0.75 4.04 8.29
C TYR A 439 -0.08 3.79 7.01
N PRO A 440 -0.91 2.74 6.96
CA PRO A 440 -1.67 2.38 5.77
C PRO A 440 -2.80 3.37 5.48
N ILE A 441 -2.49 4.42 4.70
CA ILE A 441 -3.45 5.40 4.19
C ILE A 441 -3.74 5.05 2.73
N ILE A 442 -5.03 5.00 2.39
CA ILE A 442 -5.47 4.95 0.99
C ILE A 442 -6.40 6.13 0.76
N ASN A 443 -5.98 7.01 -0.14
CA ASN A 443 -6.74 8.19 -0.46
C ASN A 443 -8.03 7.81 -1.21
N TRP A 444 -9.12 8.53 -0.95
CA TRP A 444 -10.39 8.28 -1.64
C TRP A 444 -10.29 8.32 -3.18
N PRO A 445 -9.51 9.24 -3.80
CA PRO A 445 -9.24 9.22 -5.23
C PRO A 445 -8.64 7.90 -5.72
N SER A 446 -7.72 7.28 -4.98
CA SER A 446 -7.06 6.03 -5.36
C SER A 446 -8.02 4.84 -5.38
N HIS A 447 -9.00 4.81 -4.47
CA HIS A 447 -10.11 3.86 -4.54
C HIS A 447 -10.93 4.04 -5.82
N LEU A 448 -11.24 5.28 -6.18
CA LEU A 448 -12.03 5.60 -7.37
C LEU A 448 -11.26 5.25 -8.66
N ILE A 449 -9.99 5.61 -8.74
CA ILE A 449 -9.11 5.28 -9.88
C ILE A 449 -8.99 3.77 -10.04
N SER A 450 -8.80 3.02 -8.94
CA SER A 450 -8.69 1.57 -8.99
C SER A 450 -9.98 0.89 -9.48
N ALA A 451 -11.14 1.37 -9.01
CA ALA A 451 -12.43 0.91 -9.52
C ALA A 451 -12.58 1.26 -11.00
N ALA A 452 -12.30 2.51 -11.39
CA ALA A 452 -12.38 2.97 -12.76
C ALA A 452 -11.47 2.17 -13.71
N MET A 453 -10.25 1.83 -13.30
CA MET A 453 -9.34 0.96 -14.04
C MET A 453 -9.92 -0.45 -14.21
N THR A 454 -10.54 -1.00 -13.17
CA THR A 454 -11.19 -2.31 -13.28
C THR A 454 -12.34 -2.30 -14.29
N PHE A 455 -13.19 -1.26 -14.27
CA PHE A 455 -14.24 -1.07 -15.27
C PHE A 455 -13.69 -0.84 -16.67
N LEU A 456 -12.59 -0.09 -16.80
CA LEU A 456 -11.89 0.14 -18.06
C LEU A 456 -11.39 -1.19 -18.64
N PHE A 457 -10.68 -2.01 -17.87
CA PHE A 457 -10.20 -3.32 -18.34
C PHE A 457 -11.35 -4.26 -18.71
N SER A 458 -12.41 -4.29 -17.90
CA SER A 458 -13.62 -5.06 -18.20
C SER A 458 -14.24 -4.63 -19.54
N SER A 459 -14.30 -3.32 -19.79
CA SER A 459 -14.80 -2.74 -21.05
C SER A 459 -13.92 -3.07 -22.24
N ILE A 460 -12.58 -2.99 -22.10
CA ILE A 460 -11.62 -3.36 -23.14
C ILE A 460 -11.78 -4.83 -23.52
N VAL A 461 -11.83 -5.73 -22.53
CA VAL A 461 -12.08 -7.16 -22.75
C VAL A 461 -13.38 -7.38 -23.49
N MET A 462 -14.44 -6.63 -23.15
CA MET A 462 -15.72 -6.72 -23.83
C MET A 462 -15.71 -6.24 -25.27
N LEU A 463 -14.92 -5.20 -25.60
CA LEU A 463 -14.70 -4.78 -26.98
C LEU A 463 -14.01 -5.88 -27.80
N VAL A 464 -13.02 -6.57 -27.21
CA VAL A 464 -12.37 -7.71 -27.84
C VAL A 464 -13.38 -8.85 -28.07
N MET A 465 -14.18 -9.16 -27.05
CA MET A 465 -15.17 -10.24 -27.13
C MET A 465 -16.33 -9.93 -28.08
N HIS A 466 -16.70 -8.66 -28.26
CA HIS A 466 -17.68 -8.24 -29.26
C HIS A 466 -17.31 -8.69 -30.67
N GLN A 467 -16.02 -8.64 -31.03
CA GLN A 467 -15.56 -9.14 -32.33
C GLN A 467 -15.76 -10.65 -32.48
N LYS A 468 -15.51 -11.40 -31.41
CA LYS A 468 -15.73 -12.85 -31.37
C LYS A 468 -17.22 -13.19 -31.45
N LEU A 469 -18.07 -12.46 -30.72
CA LEU A 469 -19.52 -12.62 -30.73
C LEU A 469 -20.12 -12.38 -32.12
N LYS A 470 -19.60 -11.42 -32.92
CA LYS A 470 -20.07 -11.20 -34.29
C LYS A 470 -19.91 -12.42 -35.19
N LYS A 471 -18.88 -13.24 -34.96
CA LYS A 471 -18.51 -14.39 -35.79
C LYS A 471 -19.15 -15.72 -35.33
N ILE A 472 -20.04 -15.69 -34.34
CA ILE A 472 -20.73 -16.90 -33.87
C ILE A 472 -21.62 -17.46 -34.98
N ASP A 473 -21.46 -18.77 -35.23
CA ASP A 473 -22.28 -19.52 -36.17
C ASP A 473 -23.70 -19.74 -35.63
N MET A 474 -24.70 -19.29 -36.39
CA MET A 474 -26.11 -19.43 -36.07
C MET A 474 -26.63 -20.85 -36.37
N VAL A 475 -25.97 -21.59 -37.27
CA VAL A 475 -26.37 -22.94 -37.69
C VAL A 475 -26.23 -23.95 -36.55
N GLU A 476 -25.30 -23.71 -35.62
CA GLU A 476 -25.07 -24.59 -34.46
C GLU A 476 -26.30 -24.64 -33.51
N ALA A 477 -27.13 -23.60 -33.47
CA ALA A 477 -28.40 -23.63 -32.73
C ALA A 477 -29.49 -24.50 -33.40
N LEU A 478 -29.42 -24.66 -34.73
CA LEU A 478 -30.43 -25.37 -35.52
C LEU A 478 -30.16 -26.89 -35.61
N LYS A 479 -28.91 -27.33 -35.45
CA LYS A 479 -28.48 -28.74 -35.60
C LYS A 479 -28.99 -29.73 -34.54
N ALA A 480 -29.68 -29.26 -33.51
CA ALA A 480 -30.06 -30.09 -32.36
C ALA A 480 -31.57 -30.44 -32.30
N VAL A 481 -32.33 -30.09 -33.34
CA VAL A 481 -33.73 -30.51 -33.50
C VAL A 481 -33.85 -31.76 -34.39
N GLU A 482 -32.74 -32.27 -34.93
CA GLU A 482 -32.67 -33.55 -35.65
C GLU A 482 -32.17 -34.69 -34.75
#